data_AF-A0A8R2ANQ5-F1
#
_entry.id   AF-A0A8R2ANQ5-F1
#
_cell.length_a   1.000
_cell.length_b   1.000
_cell.length_c   1.000
_cell.angle_alpha   90.00
_cell.angle_beta   90.00
_cell.angle_gamma   90.00
#
_symmetry.space_group_name_H-M   'P 1'
#
loop_
_entity.id
_entity.type
_entity.pdbx_description
1 polymer ?
#
loop_
_entity_poly.entity_id
_entity_poly.type
_entity_poly.pdbx_seq_one_letter_code
_entity_poly.pdbx_strand_id
1 'polypeptide(L)'
;MSPQRRCILIVLLAAGVINASPKVNDVHDKQQNCENSPQGHVFNEAQVIGTWHPQQHKSKKTYAFGDSECVQLTSVNEQERNELKEMIGNYVDKMKWENLTLRMQIPCPSDKHNVTKDYYLERLEGDGFYRTLNMPPPTAKLEFGVFRRYPIRLKIIENEYLGIMDCHVFLLGKEPSDGTKVDERLNKITQIYWPDDI
;
A
#
# COMPACT_ATOMS: atom_id res chain seq x y z
N MET A 1 -23.61 -17.27 73.36
CA MET A 1 -24.05 -16.30 72.33
C MET A 1 -22.93 -16.18 71.31
N SER A 2 -23.24 -16.47 70.04
CA SER A 2 -22.30 -16.72 68.93
C SER A 2 -21.85 -15.42 68.27
N PRO A 3 -20.54 -15.23 67.97
CA PRO A 3 -20.11 -14.24 67.02
C PRO A 3 -20.07 -14.86 65.61
N GLN A 4 -20.84 -14.26 64.71
CA GLN A 4 -20.97 -14.64 63.31
C GLN A 4 -19.63 -14.53 62.56
N ARG A 5 -19.23 -15.65 61.95
CA ARG A 5 -18.19 -15.72 60.92
C ARG A 5 -18.64 -14.93 59.69
N ARG A 6 -17.91 -13.88 59.32
CA ARG A 6 -17.98 -13.29 57.97
C ARG A 6 -16.74 -13.71 57.21
N CYS A 7 -16.91 -14.70 56.32
CA CYS A 7 -15.92 -15.03 55.31
C CYS A 7 -15.99 -13.95 54.21
N ILE A 8 -14.95 -13.14 54.09
CA ILE A 8 -14.77 -12.23 52.94
C ILE A 8 -14.08 -13.07 51.86
N LEU A 9 -14.81 -13.42 50.81
CA LEU A 9 -14.23 -13.96 49.58
C LEU A 9 -13.72 -12.77 48.76
N ILE A 10 -12.40 -12.59 48.70
CA ILE A 10 -11.76 -11.65 47.77
C ILE A 10 -11.61 -12.40 46.44
N VAL A 11 -12.47 -12.10 45.48
CA VAL A 11 -12.30 -12.57 44.09
C VAL A 11 -11.35 -11.59 43.40
N LEU A 12 -10.06 -11.93 43.38
CA LEU A 12 -9.07 -11.28 42.53
C LEU A 12 -9.32 -11.73 41.08
N LEU A 13 -10.15 -10.97 40.36
CA LEU A 13 -10.21 -11.03 38.90
C LEU A 13 -8.92 -10.41 38.35
N ALA A 14 -7.87 -11.22 38.27
CA ALA A 14 -6.75 -10.94 37.41
C ALA A 14 -7.24 -11.07 35.96
N ALA A 15 -7.67 -9.96 35.38
CA ALA A 15 -7.84 -9.85 33.93
C ALA A 15 -6.45 -9.92 33.29
N GLY A 16 -5.96 -11.15 33.12
CA GLY A 16 -4.86 -11.43 32.22
C GLY A 16 -5.31 -11.12 30.81
N VAL A 17 -4.99 -9.92 30.33
CA VAL A 17 -4.98 -9.64 28.90
C VAL A 17 -3.85 -10.46 28.33
N ILE A 18 -4.17 -11.67 27.88
CA ILE A 18 -3.28 -12.46 27.05
C ILE A 18 -3.21 -11.71 25.73
N ASN A 19 -2.23 -10.81 25.61
CA ASN A 19 -1.72 -10.41 24.31
C ASN A 19 -1.11 -11.66 23.68
N ALA A 20 -1.95 -12.45 23.01
CA ALA A 20 -1.50 -13.45 22.07
C ALA A 20 -0.85 -12.71 20.92
N SER A 21 0.46 -12.46 21.02
CA SER A 21 1.26 -12.22 19.82
C SER A 21 1.00 -13.39 18.86
N PRO A 22 0.59 -13.13 17.61
CA PRO A 22 0.44 -14.20 16.66
C PRO A 22 1.81 -14.86 16.51
N LYS A 23 1.87 -16.17 16.80
CA LYS A 23 3.07 -16.97 16.58
C LYS A 23 3.36 -16.94 15.08
N VAL A 24 4.57 -16.53 14.74
CA VAL A 24 5.12 -16.42 13.37
C VAL A 24 5.09 -17.75 12.59
N ASN A 25 4.76 -18.87 13.24
CA ASN A 25 4.89 -20.21 12.67
C ASN A 25 3.60 -20.83 12.08
N ASP A 26 2.43 -20.19 12.18
CA ASP A 26 1.19 -20.71 11.56
C ASP A 26 0.94 -20.19 10.14
N VAL A 27 1.88 -19.42 9.59
CA VAL A 27 1.73 -18.73 8.28
C VAL A 27 2.14 -19.62 7.09
N HIS A 28 2.68 -20.82 7.34
CA HIS A 28 3.26 -21.63 6.27
C HIS A 28 2.28 -22.50 5.47
N ASP A 29 1.03 -22.67 5.91
CA ASP A 29 0.11 -23.66 5.31
C ASP A 29 -0.97 -23.07 4.39
N LYS A 30 -0.99 -21.75 4.19
CA LYS A 30 -1.84 -21.12 3.16
C LYS A 30 -0.95 -20.44 2.15
N GLN A 31 -0.90 -21.02 0.95
CA GLN A 31 -0.22 -20.47 -0.21
C GLN A 31 -0.66 -19.01 -0.39
N GLN A 32 0.23 -18.10 -0.04
CA GLN A 32 0.00 -16.67 -0.08
C GLN A 32 -0.13 -16.27 -1.54
N ASN A 33 -1.29 -15.72 -1.92
CA ASN A 33 -1.55 -15.21 -3.27
C ASN A 33 -1.76 -13.70 -3.24
N CYS A 34 -1.92 -13.10 -4.41
CA CYS A 34 -2.03 -11.65 -4.57
C CYS A 34 -3.05 -10.98 -3.64
N GLU A 35 -4.12 -11.73 -3.38
CA GLU A 35 -5.31 -11.27 -2.68
C GLU A 35 -5.21 -11.51 -1.17
N ASN A 36 -4.39 -12.45 -0.71
CA ASN A 36 -4.38 -12.93 0.68
C ASN A 36 -3.00 -12.84 1.36
N SER A 37 -1.98 -12.35 0.66
CA SER A 37 -0.62 -12.26 1.16
C SER A 37 -0.29 -10.87 1.68
N PRO A 38 0.22 -10.74 2.92
CA PRO A 38 0.26 -11.59 4.09
C PRO A 38 -0.82 -11.15 5.08
N GLN A 39 -1.36 -12.12 5.80
CA GLN A 39 -2.40 -11.88 6.78
C GLN A 39 -1.79 -11.35 8.08
N GLY A 40 -2.44 -10.35 8.70
CA GLY A 40 -2.14 -9.93 10.08
C GLY A 40 -1.25 -8.70 10.26
N HIS A 41 -0.71 -8.12 9.18
CA HIS A 41 -0.12 -6.79 9.24
C HIS A 41 -1.19 -5.75 8.91
N VAL A 42 -1.28 -4.69 9.71
CA VAL A 42 -2.13 -3.53 9.41
C VAL A 42 -1.30 -2.53 8.62
N PHE A 43 -1.74 -2.22 7.40
CA PHE A 43 -1.15 -1.22 6.55
C PHE A 43 -1.25 0.16 7.21
N ASN A 44 -0.10 0.84 7.33
CA ASN A 44 -0.02 2.19 7.82
C ASN A 44 0.40 3.13 6.68
N GLU A 45 -0.50 4.03 6.29
CA GLU A 45 -0.25 5.04 5.25
C GLU A 45 0.99 5.88 5.52
N ALA A 46 1.28 6.20 6.79
CA ALA A 46 2.44 7.00 7.14
C ALA A 46 3.77 6.31 6.76
N GLN A 47 3.81 4.98 6.73
CA GLN A 47 5.03 4.23 6.38
C GLN A 47 5.32 4.24 4.88
N VAL A 48 4.30 4.43 4.03
CA VAL A 48 4.50 4.46 2.58
C VAL A 48 4.88 5.85 2.06
N ILE A 49 4.71 6.90 2.87
CA ILE A 49 5.10 8.26 2.48
C ILE A 49 6.61 8.32 2.18
N GLY A 50 6.95 9.00 1.10
CA GLY A 50 8.32 9.21 0.65
C GLY A 50 8.58 8.67 -0.75
N THR A 51 9.86 8.61 -1.10
CA THR A 51 10.35 8.19 -2.41
C THR A 51 10.75 6.72 -2.39
N TRP A 52 10.43 6.03 -3.48
CA TRP A 52 10.66 4.60 -3.66
C TRP A 52 11.17 4.33 -5.07
N HIS A 53 12.12 3.41 -5.20
CA HIS A 53 12.84 3.12 -6.44
C HIS A 53 12.66 1.66 -6.85
N PRO A 54 12.37 1.37 -8.14
CA PRO A 54 12.29 0.00 -8.65
C PRO A 54 13.52 -0.82 -8.28
N GLN A 55 13.27 -2.00 -7.71
CA GLN A 55 14.32 -2.96 -7.37
C GLN A 55 14.36 -4.06 -8.42
N GLN A 56 15.54 -4.32 -9.00
CA GLN A 56 15.70 -5.43 -9.93
C GLN A 56 15.39 -6.77 -9.24
N HIS A 57 14.37 -7.46 -9.71
CA HIS A 57 14.06 -8.84 -9.36
C HIS A 57 13.70 -9.62 -10.62
N LYS A 58 13.80 -10.95 -10.57
CA LYS A 58 13.45 -11.82 -11.70
C LYS A 58 11.94 -11.86 -11.89
N SER A 59 11.39 -10.84 -12.55
CA SER A 59 10.02 -10.89 -13.09
C SER A 59 10.10 -11.09 -14.60
N LYS A 60 9.32 -12.04 -15.14
CA LYS A 60 9.15 -12.23 -16.59
C LYS A 60 8.34 -11.11 -17.24
N LYS A 61 7.79 -10.18 -16.45
CA LYS A 61 6.88 -9.14 -16.91
C LYS A 61 7.55 -7.78 -16.77
N THR A 62 7.48 -6.99 -17.84
CA THR A 62 7.98 -5.61 -17.85
C THR A 62 7.30 -4.79 -16.77
N TYR A 63 8.07 -3.95 -16.09
CA TYR A 63 7.53 -3.03 -15.10
C TYR A 63 6.46 -2.14 -15.72
N ALA A 64 5.37 -1.90 -14.97
CA ALA A 64 4.39 -0.87 -15.35
C ALA A 64 5.02 0.54 -15.31
N PHE A 65 6.13 0.67 -14.60
CA PHE A 65 6.97 1.85 -14.47
C PHE A 65 8.18 1.71 -15.40
N GLY A 66 8.61 2.77 -16.06
CA GLY A 66 9.89 2.73 -16.77
C GLY A 66 11.03 2.40 -15.81
N ASP A 67 12.07 1.70 -16.28
CA ASP A 67 13.20 1.24 -15.44
C ASP A 67 13.93 2.37 -14.69
N SER A 68 13.71 3.63 -15.06
CA SER A 68 14.27 4.85 -14.45
C SER A 68 13.27 5.64 -13.58
N GLU A 69 12.04 5.16 -13.41
CA GLU A 69 10.97 5.89 -12.76
C GLU A 69 10.89 5.52 -11.27
N CYS A 70 11.28 6.45 -10.40
CA CYS A 70 10.93 6.34 -8.99
C CYS A 70 9.46 6.74 -8.76
N VAL A 71 8.90 6.28 -7.65
CA VAL A 71 7.55 6.57 -7.19
C VAL A 71 7.62 7.42 -5.93
N GLN A 72 6.93 8.55 -5.91
CA GLN A 72 6.77 9.36 -4.71
C GLN A 72 5.34 9.28 -4.19
N LEU A 73 5.18 8.93 -2.91
CA LEU A 73 3.90 8.91 -2.21
C LEU A 73 3.84 10.05 -1.19
N THR A 74 2.74 10.80 -1.24
CA THR A 74 2.44 11.94 -0.36
C THR A 74 1.02 11.84 0.17
N SER A 75 0.75 12.46 1.32
CA SER A 75 -0.60 12.53 1.89
C SER A 75 -1.43 13.60 1.20
N VAL A 76 -2.69 13.30 0.90
CA VAL A 76 -3.66 14.25 0.36
C VAL A 76 -4.38 14.95 1.51
N ASN A 77 -4.21 16.27 1.61
CA ASN A 77 -4.88 17.07 2.63
C ASN A 77 -6.31 17.45 2.22
N GLU A 78 -7.06 18.07 3.14
CA GLU A 78 -8.46 18.46 2.90
C GLU A 78 -8.60 19.51 1.78
N GLN A 79 -7.68 20.48 1.72
CA GLN A 79 -7.70 21.53 0.70
C GLN A 79 -7.51 20.93 -0.70
N GLU A 80 -6.46 20.14 -0.92
CA GLU A 80 -6.16 19.50 -2.21
C GLU A 80 -7.32 18.61 -2.67
N ARG A 81 -7.93 17.86 -1.74
CA ARG A 81 -9.10 17.02 -2.02
C ARG A 81 -10.31 17.84 -2.48
N ASN A 82 -10.57 18.98 -1.84
CA ASN A 82 -11.68 19.86 -2.20
C ASN A 82 -11.44 20.52 -3.56
N GLU A 83 -10.23 20.98 -3.82
CA GLU A 83 -9.82 21.55 -5.11
C GLU A 83 -9.97 20.53 -6.25
N LEU A 84 -9.54 19.28 -6.04
CA LEU A 84 -9.73 18.20 -7.01
C LEU A 84 -11.21 17.90 -7.25
N LYS A 85 -12.00 17.81 -6.17
CA LYS A 85 -13.44 17.55 -6.28
C LYS A 85 -14.15 18.65 -7.07
N GLU A 86 -13.80 19.91 -6.85
CA GLU A 86 -14.36 21.04 -7.61
C GLU A 86 -13.96 20.97 -9.08
N MET A 87 -12.68 20.69 -9.35
CA MET A 87 -12.12 20.69 -10.70
C MET A 87 -12.65 19.55 -11.57
N ILE A 88 -12.69 18.33 -11.03
CA ILE A 88 -12.94 17.11 -11.82
C ILE A 88 -14.12 16.28 -11.33
N GLY A 89 -14.79 16.65 -10.23
CA GLY A 89 -15.84 15.85 -9.60
C GLY A 89 -17.01 15.50 -10.51
N ASN A 90 -17.37 16.40 -11.43
CA ASN A 90 -18.44 16.19 -12.39
C ASN A 90 -18.09 15.16 -13.48
N TYR A 91 -16.81 14.81 -13.65
CA TYR A 91 -16.31 13.89 -14.67
C TYR A 91 -15.89 12.53 -14.09
N VAL A 92 -15.81 12.41 -12.76
CA VAL A 92 -15.42 11.19 -12.05
C VAL A 92 -16.61 10.61 -11.29
N ASP A 93 -17.24 9.60 -11.90
CA ASP A 93 -18.42 8.94 -11.31
C ASP A 93 -18.05 8.02 -10.12
N LYS A 94 -18.89 7.99 -9.08
CA LYS A 94 -18.82 7.08 -7.91
C LYS A 94 -17.52 7.12 -7.10
N MET A 95 -16.86 8.28 -7.01
CA MET A 95 -15.68 8.45 -6.15
C MET A 95 -16.09 8.94 -4.75
N LYS A 96 -15.57 8.29 -3.71
CA LYS A 96 -15.66 8.75 -2.32
C LYS A 96 -14.48 9.67 -2.02
N TRP A 97 -14.67 10.97 -2.23
CA TRP A 97 -13.62 11.98 -2.06
C TRP A 97 -13.02 12.00 -0.66
N GLU A 98 -13.81 11.72 0.37
CA GLU A 98 -13.42 11.56 1.76
C GLU A 98 -12.43 10.39 2.00
N ASN A 99 -12.35 9.45 1.06
CA ASN A 99 -11.40 8.34 1.10
C ASN A 99 -10.13 8.59 0.27
N LEU A 100 -9.99 9.76 -0.36
CA LEU A 100 -8.78 10.13 -1.09
C LEU A 100 -7.67 10.52 -0.12
N THR A 101 -6.75 9.60 0.18
CA THR A 101 -5.76 9.78 1.27
C THR A 101 -4.33 9.93 0.78
N LEU A 102 -3.99 9.39 -0.38
CA LEU A 102 -2.63 9.40 -0.91
C LEU A 102 -2.59 9.94 -2.34
N ARG A 103 -1.48 10.61 -2.68
CA ARG A 103 -1.10 10.98 -4.04
C ARG A 103 0.21 10.30 -4.38
N MET A 104 0.22 9.60 -5.50
CA MET A 104 1.36 8.88 -6.06
C MET A 104 1.83 9.58 -7.33
N GLN A 105 3.12 9.90 -7.43
CA GLN A 105 3.71 10.65 -8.54
C GLN A 105 4.77 9.81 -9.25
N ILE A 106 4.66 9.67 -10.58
CA ILE A 106 5.53 8.82 -11.39
C ILE A 106 5.87 9.47 -12.74
N PRO A 107 7.17 9.61 -13.11
CA PRO A 107 8.32 9.47 -12.21
C PRO A 107 8.24 10.47 -11.04
N CYS A 108 9.08 10.33 -10.01
CA CYS A 108 9.10 11.36 -8.97
C CYS A 108 9.37 12.75 -9.58
N PRO A 109 8.88 13.82 -8.93
CA PRO A 109 9.19 15.18 -9.33
C PRO A 109 10.71 15.36 -9.41
N SER A 110 11.21 15.70 -10.60
CA SER A 110 12.59 16.09 -10.81
C SER A 110 12.61 17.40 -11.58
N ASP A 111 13.61 18.24 -11.31
CA ASP A 111 13.76 19.53 -11.99
C ASP A 111 14.10 19.40 -13.49
N LYS A 112 14.28 18.17 -14.01
CA LYS A 112 14.72 17.91 -15.38
C LYS A 112 13.68 17.10 -16.17
N HIS A 113 13.05 17.79 -17.13
CA HIS A 113 12.47 17.32 -18.39
C HIS A 113 11.42 16.18 -18.42
N ASN A 114 11.15 15.46 -17.33
CA ASN A 114 10.16 14.38 -17.33
C ASN A 114 8.79 14.89 -16.87
N VAL A 115 7.77 14.67 -17.70
CA VAL A 115 6.37 14.92 -17.33
C VAL A 115 5.97 13.91 -16.25
N THR A 116 5.86 14.37 -15.01
CA THR A 116 5.36 13.59 -13.87
C THR A 116 3.85 13.41 -14.00
N LYS A 117 3.37 12.18 -13.80
CA LYS A 117 1.93 11.87 -13.74
C LYS A 117 1.50 11.71 -12.30
N ASP A 118 0.35 12.31 -11.99
CA ASP A 118 -0.29 12.18 -10.68
C ASP A 118 -1.35 11.08 -10.70
N TYR A 119 -1.28 10.20 -9.72
CA TYR A 119 -2.28 9.19 -9.42
C TYR A 119 -2.79 9.41 -8.01
N TYR A 120 -4.05 9.84 -7.89
CA TYR A 120 -4.69 9.97 -6.59
C TYR A 120 -5.27 8.62 -6.16
N LEU A 121 -5.10 8.26 -4.90
CA LEU A 121 -5.48 6.95 -4.38
C LEU A 121 -6.68 7.07 -3.42
N GLU A 122 -7.82 6.57 -3.88
CA GLU A 122 -9.03 6.39 -3.07
C GLU A 122 -8.90 5.09 -2.26
N ARG A 123 -8.87 5.20 -0.93
CA ARG A 123 -8.86 4.05 -0.04
C ARG A 123 -10.17 3.26 -0.17
N LEU A 124 -10.02 1.96 -0.40
CA LEU A 124 -11.13 1.00 -0.46
C LEU A 124 -11.23 0.21 0.85
N GLU A 125 -12.26 -0.63 0.93
CA GLU A 125 -12.35 -1.64 1.97
C GLU A 125 -11.23 -2.68 1.79
N GLY A 126 -10.60 -3.07 2.90
CA GLY A 126 -9.44 -3.96 2.89
C GLY A 126 -8.13 -3.24 3.22
N ASP A 127 -7.17 -4.00 3.71
CA ASP A 127 -5.89 -3.46 4.17
C ASP A 127 -4.99 -3.09 2.99
N GLY A 128 -4.51 -1.84 2.97
CA GLY A 128 -3.67 -1.30 1.89
C GLY A 128 -4.32 -1.29 0.50
N PHE A 129 -5.65 -1.40 0.40
CA PHE A 129 -6.37 -1.48 -0.87
C PHE A 129 -6.81 -0.09 -1.36
N TYR A 130 -6.45 0.23 -2.61
CA TYR A 130 -6.72 1.53 -3.22
C TYR A 130 -7.29 1.40 -4.62
N ARG A 131 -8.10 2.38 -5.01
CA ARG A 131 -8.42 2.66 -6.41
C ARG A 131 -7.62 3.87 -6.86
N THR A 132 -6.85 3.70 -7.93
CA THR A 132 -6.14 4.81 -8.57
C THR A 132 -7.09 5.71 -9.34
N LEU A 133 -6.78 6.99 -9.37
CA LEU A 133 -7.36 8.00 -10.25
C LEU A 133 -6.20 8.69 -10.98
N ASN A 134 -6.01 8.32 -12.25
CA ASN A 134 -4.98 8.93 -13.08
C ASN A 134 -5.43 10.32 -13.54
N MET A 135 -4.61 11.34 -13.28
CA MET A 135 -4.84 12.68 -13.77
C MET A 135 -4.44 12.81 -15.24
N PRO A 136 -5.36 13.24 -16.11
CA PRO A 136 -4.99 13.51 -17.49
C PRO A 136 -4.05 14.72 -17.56
N PRO A 137 -3.29 14.87 -18.67
CA PRO A 137 -2.48 16.06 -18.91
C PRO A 137 -3.32 17.34 -18.81
N PRO A 138 -2.74 18.49 -18.38
CA PRO A 138 -3.47 19.75 -18.26
C PRO A 138 -4.14 20.23 -19.57
N THR A 139 -3.64 19.77 -20.71
CA THR A 139 -4.17 20.08 -22.05
C THR A 139 -5.29 19.15 -22.50
N ALA A 140 -5.61 18.11 -21.73
CA ALA A 140 -6.65 17.15 -22.08
C ALA A 140 -8.04 17.77 -21.91
N LYS A 141 -8.94 17.47 -22.85
CA LYS A 141 -10.34 17.83 -22.72
C LYS A 141 -11.00 16.90 -21.70
N LEU A 142 -11.61 17.47 -20.67
CA LEU A 142 -12.27 16.70 -19.61
C LEU A 142 -13.60 16.13 -20.11
N GLU A 143 -13.69 14.81 -20.16
CA GLU A 143 -14.87 14.05 -20.57
C GLU A 143 -14.98 12.77 -19.73
N PHE A 144 -16.18 12.19 -19.67
CA PHE A 144 -16.40 10.90 -19.01
C PHE A 144 -15.52 9.82 -19.69
N GLY A 145 -14.73 9.09 -18.89
CA GLY A 145 -13.85 8.02 -19.39
C GLY A 145 -12.38 8.41 -19.61
N VAL A 146 -12.04 9.70 -19.54
CA VAL A 146 -10.64 10.16 -19.53
C VAL A 146 -9.92 9.72 -18.25
N PHE A 147 -10.65 9.67 -17.15
CA PHE A 147 -10.16 9.24 -15.85
C PHE A 147 -10.11 7.71 -15.75
N ARG A 148 -8.93 7.15 -16.02
CA ARG A 148 -8.68 5.71 -15.85
C ARG A 148 -8.49 5.38 -14.37
N ARG A 149 -9.09 4.27 -13.96
CA ARG A 149 -9.07 3.79 -12.58
C ARG A 149 -8.75 2.31 -12.56
N TYR A 150 -7.76 1.93 -11.76
CA TYR A 150 -7.35 0.55 -11.57
C TYR A 150 -7.14 0.28 -10.08
N PRO A 151 -7.55 -0.89 -9.57
CA PRO A 151 -7.27 -1.28 -8.20
C PRO A 151 -5.77 -1.55 -8.04
N ILE A 152 -5.20 -1.09 -6.93
CA ILE A 152 -3.85 -1.44 -6.50
C ILE A 152 -3.88 -1.81 -5.01
N ARG A 153 -2.91 -2.58 -4.57
CA ARG A 153 -2.62 -2.81 -3.16
C ARG A 153 -1.22 -2.32 -2.83
N LEU A 154 -1.11 -1.53 -1.78
CA LEU A 154 0.14 -1.06 -1.21
C LEU A 154 0.50 -1.87 0.02
N LYS A 155 1.79 -2.14 0.19
CA LYS A 155 2.26 -2.94 1.33
C LYS A 155 3.69 -2.63 1.69
N ILE A 156 3.96 -2.51 2.99
CA ILE A 156 5.33 -2.54 3.51
C ILE A 156 5.77 -3.99 3.75
N ILE A 157 6.94 -4.33 3.23
CA ILE A 157 7.55 -5.65 3.33
C ILE A 157 8.88 -5.51 4.07
N GLU A 158 9.00 -6.24 5.19
CA GLU A 158 10.20 -6.24 6.05
C GLU A 158 10.68 -4.85 6.50
N ASN A 159 9.79 -3.84 6.51
CA ASN A 159 10.12 -2.42 6.76
C ASN A 159 11.13 -1.79 5.78
N GLU A 160 11.51 -2.49 4.72
CA GLU A 160 12.55 -2.07 3.77
C GLU A 160 11.97 -1.77 2.39
N TYR A 161 10.92 -2.49 1.99
CA TYR A 161 10.37 -2.41 0.64
C TYR A 161 8.90 -2.01 0.65
N LEU A 162 8.51 -1.26 -0.38
CA LEU A 162 7.13 -1.04 -0.77
C LEU A 162 6.78 -1.99 -1.90
N GLY A 163 5.81 -2.87 -1.65
CA GLY A 163 5.12 -3.62 -2.70
C GLY A 163 3.98 -2.79 -3.26
N ILE A 164 4.00 -2.52 -4.57
CA ILE A 164 2.84 -2.06 -5.33
C ILE A 164 2.32 -3.25 -6.13
N MET A 165 1.07 -3.60 -5.89
CA MET A 165 0.47 -4.81 -6.43
C MET A 165 -0.78 -4.48 -7.24
N ASP A 166 -0.81 -4.88 -8.50
CA ASP A 166 -1.99 -4.97 -9.35
C ASP A 166 -2.13 -6.43 -9.85
N CYS A 167 -2.31 -6.66 -11.16
CA CYS A 167 -2.10 -7.99 -11.76
C CYS A 167 -0.64 -8.48 -11.66
N HIS A 168 0.29 -7.59 -11.30
CA HIS A 168 1.73 -7.77 -11.17
C HIS A 168 2.21 -7.17 -9.85
N VAL A 169 3.38 -7.62 -9.39
CA VAL A 169 4.04 -7.07 -8.21
C VAL A 169 5.27 -6.31 -8.61
N PHE A 170 5.39 -5.12 -8.05
CA PHE A 170 6.58 -4.31 -8.15
C PHE A 170 7.11 -4.04 -6.74
N LEU A 171 8.34 -4.49 -6.49
CA LEU A 171 9.06 -4.19 -5.26
C LEU A 171 9.90 -2.92 -5.46
N LEU A 172 9.69 -1.98 -4.56
CA LEU A 172 10.39 -0.71 -4.56
C LEU A 172 11.16 -0.56 -3.24
N GLY A 173 12.41 -0.10 -3.32
CA GLY A 173 13.28 0.17 -2.17
C GLY A 173 13.43 1.67 -1.93
N LYS A 174 13.94 2.07 -0.77
CA LYS A 174 14.22 3.49 -0.48
C LYS A 174 15.39 4.04 -1.30
N GLU A 175 16.33 3.20 -1.65
CA GLU A 175 17.49 3.55 -2.48
C GLU A 175 17.36 2.94 -3.88
N PRO A 176 17.87 3.61 -4.93
CA PRO A 176 17.92 3.04 -6.26
C PRO A 176 18.80 1.78 -6.30
N SER A 177 18.39 0.80 -7.10
CA SER A 177 19.22 -0.38 -7.35
C SER A 177 20.51 0.03 -8.08
N ASP A 178 21.64 -0.53 -7.65
CA ASP A 178 22.93 -0.33 -8.32
C ASP A 178 23.03 -1.05 -9.69
N GLY A 179 22.02 -1.85 -10.03
CA GLY A 179 21.91 -2.56 -11.31
C GLY A 179 22.91 -3.70 -11.51
N THR A 180 23.73 -4.03 -10.50
CA THR A 180 24.82 -5.00 -10.65
C THR A 180 24.53 -6.36 -10.04
N LYS A 181 23.57 -6.47 -9.11
CA LYS A 181 23.15 -7.76 -8.52
C LYS A 181 21.65 -7.80 -8.24
N VAL A 182 21.00 -8.83 -8.76
CA VAL A 182 19.68 -9.23 -8.26
C VAL A 182 19.89 -9.80 -6.86
N ASP A 183 19.36 -9.12 -5.86
CA ASP A 183 19.47 -9.55 -4.47
C ASP A 183 18.69 -10.86 -4.25
N GLU A 184 19.38 -11.92 -3.83
CA GLU A 184 18.77 -13.21 -3.52
C GLU A 184 17.70 -13.10 -2.42
N ARG A 185 17.84 -12.13 -1.51
CA ARG A 185 16.83 -11.80 -0.51
C ARG A 185 15.56 -11.26 -1.18
N LEU A 186 15.68 -10.31 -2.09
CA LEU A 186 14.55 -9.79 -2.89
C LEU A 186 13.86 -10.89 -3.69
N ASN A 187 14.61 -11.84 -4.28
CA ASN A 187 14.03 -13.00 -4.94
C ASN A 187 13.27 -13.91 -3.96
N LYS A 188 13.85 -14.21 -2.79
CA LYS A 188 13.16 -14.99 -1.74
C LYS A 188 11.89 -14.31 -1.25
N ILE A 189 11.95 -13.00 -0.99
CA ILE A 189 10.79 -12.18 -0.62
C ILE A 189 9.74 -12.30 -1.71
N THR A 190 10.12 -12.11 -2.97
CA THR A 190 9.21 -12.27 -4.11
C THR A 190 8.56 -13.64 -4.09
N GLN A 191 9.32 -14.73 -3.93
CA GLN A 191 8.76 -16.09 -3.88
C GLN A 191 7.85 -16.37 -2.67
N ILE A 192 8.17 -15.81 -1.50
CA ILE A 192 7.38 -15.99 -0.26
C ILE A 192 6.03 -15.30 -0.40
N TYR A 193 6.05 -14.04 -0.83
CA TYR A 193 4.82 -13.28 -0.97
C TYR A 193 4.09 -13.63 -2.27
N TRP A 194 4.82 -14.13 -3.29
CA TRP A 194 4.39 -14.31 -4.68
C TRP A 194 5.11 -15.47 -5.40
N PRO A 195 4.69 -16.72 -5.17
CA PRO A 195 5.25 -17.86 -5.89
C PRO A 195 4.92 -17.77 -7.40
N ASP A 196 5.87 -18.20 -8.25
CA ASP A 196 5.77 -18.16 -9.73
C ASP A 196 4.58 -18.96 -10.32
N ASP A 197 3.86 -19.73 -9.50
CA ASP A 197 2.84 -20.70 -9.89
C ASP A 197 1.38 -20.19 -9.75
N ILE A 198 1.12 -18.90 -10.00
CA ILE A 198 -0.25 -18.31 -10.08
C ILE A 198 -0.64 -18.00 -11.52
#